data_AF-A0A916FKX2-F1
#
_entry.id   AF-A0A916FKX2-F1
#
_cell.length_a   1.000
_cell.length_b   1.000
_cell.length_c   1.000
_cell.angle_alpha   90.00
_cell.angle_beta   90.00
_cell.angle_gamma   90.00
#
_symmetry.space_group_name_H-M   'P 1'
#
loop_
_entity.id
_entity.type
_entity.pdbx_description
1 polymer ?
#
loop_
_entity_poly.entity_id
_entity_poly.type
_entity_poly.pdbx_seq_one_letter_code
_entity_poly.pdbx_strand_id
1 'polypeptide(L)'
;MSNPEELQRQIDESVRLLAPETLQRVKLAPWSDVTDLTMNVDVQVVVNNQPSRELEILSCRSVNTYFTHSNDPLLGLEEDEAAIHANILTAGGPLIIVREITGEWIVKGILRYLQLESARYTASA
;
A
#
# COMPACT_ATOMS: atom_id res chain seq x y z
N MET A 1 -14.97 -5.09 9.15
CA MET A 1 -13.80 -4.38 9.72
C MET A 1 -12.59 -5.29 9.58
N SER A 2 -11.59 -4.85 8.84
CA SER A 2 -10.32 -5.58 8.71
C SER A 2 -9.47 -5.34 9.96
N ASN A 3 -8.90 -6.38 10.55
CA ASN A 3 -8.09 -6.28 11.76
C ASN A 3 -6.62 -5.94 11.37
N PRO A 4 -6.03 -4.83 11.85
CA PRO A 4 -4.64 -4.47 11.55
C PRO A 4 -3.63 -5.53 12.01
N GLU A 5 -3.89 -6.22 13.12
CA GLU A 5 -3.02 -7.29 13.61
C GLU A 5 -3.02 -8.49 12.66
N GLU A 6 -4.19 -8.81 12.09
CA GLU A 6 -4.35 -9.90 11.13
C GLU A 6 -3.66 -9.56 9.80
N LEU A 7 -3.82 -8.33 9.31
CA LEU A 7 -3.12 -7.89 8.13
C LEU A 7 -1.59 -7.91 8.34
N GLN A 8 -1.12 -7.46 9.50
CA GLN A 8 0.31 -7.53 9.84
C GLN A 8 0.81 -8.97 9.88
N ARG A 9 0.04 -9.91 10.46
CA ARG A 9 0.39 -11.34 10.47
C ARG A 9 0.50 -11.89 9.05
N GLN A 10 -0.44 -11.57 8.17
CA GLN A 10 -0.40 -11.99 6.77
C GLN A 10 0.80 -11.41 6.02
N ILE A 11 1.15 -10.15 6.29
CA ILE A 11 2.35 -9.51 5.73
C ILE A 11 3.59 -10.28 6.18
N ASP A 12 3.74 -10.55 7.47
CA ASP A 12 4.90 -11.27 8.02
C ASP A 12 5.03 -12.69 7.43
N GLU A 13 3.92 -13.41 7.27
CA GLU A 13 3.89 -14.72 6.62
C GLU A 13 4.31 -14.63 5.15
N SER A 14 3.80 -13.63 4.43
CA SER A 14 4.11 -13.43 3.02
C SER A 14 5.57 -13.03 2.80
N VAL A 15 6.15 -12.21 3.68
CA VAL A 15 7.58 -11.87 3.66
C VAL A 15 8.43 -13.13 3.80
N ARG A 16 8.11 -14.00 4.77
CA ARG A 16 8.85 -15.26 4.99
C ARG A 16 8.76 -16.21 3.79
N LEU A 17 7.62 -16.26 3.11
CA LEU A 17 7.40 -17.15 1.98
C LEU A 17 8.00 -16.63 0.67
N LEU A 18 7.89 -15.34 0.39
CA LEU A 18 8.18 -14.77 -0.92
C LEU A 18 9.51 -14.02 -0.99
N ALA A 19 10.03 -13.53 0.13
CA ALA A 19 11.17 -12.62 0.15
C ALA A 19 12.08 -12.75 1.38
N PRO A 20 12.40 -13.96 1.88
CA PRO A 20 13.13 -14.14 3.13
C PRO A 20 14.52 -13.49 3.14
N GLU A 21 15.13 -13.31 1.96
CA GLU A 21 16.48 -12.75 1.81
C GLU A 21 16.51 -11.28 1.36
N THR A 22 15.36 -10.73 0.94
CA THR A 22 15.27 -9.36 0.39
C THR A 22 14.58 -8.40 1.36
N LEU A 23 13.44 -8.82 1.91
CA LEU A 23 12.63 -8.00 2.81
C LEU A 23 12.90 -8.44 4.24
N GLN A 24 13.53 -7.57 5.02
CA GLN A 24 13.82 -7.86 6.42
C GLN A 24 12.65 -7.52 7.33
N ARG A 25 11.91 -6.48 6.97
CA ARG A 25 10.75 -6.02 7.71
C ARG A 25 9.79 -5.27 6.79
N VAL A 26 8.51 -5.60 6.90
CA VAL A 26 7.40 -4.83 6.36
C VAL A 26 6.41 -4.67 7.50
N LYS A 27 6.13 -3.42 7.92
CA LYS A 27 5.14 -3.16 8.96
C LYS A 27 4.15 -2.10 8.53
N LEU A 28 2.91 -2.25 8.96
CA LEU A 28 1.95 -1.15 8.92
C LEU A 28 2.54 0.06 9.66
N ALA A 29 2.49 1.23 9.03
CA ALA A 29 2.95 2.46 9.64
C ALA A 29 2.02 2.85 10.80
N PRO A 30 2.54 3.43 11.89
CA PRO A 30 1.72 3.73 13.08
C PRO A 30 0.67 4.82 12.85
N TRP A 31 0.81 5.60 11.77
CA TRP A 31 -0.18 6.58 11.31
C TRP A 31 -1.00 6.09 10.11
N SER A 32 -0.76 4.85 9.63
CA SER A 32 -1.63 4.26 8.61
C SER A 32 -3.05 4.28 9.17
N ASP A 33 -3.98 4.83 8.38
CA ASP A 33 -5.36 4.85 8.79
C ASP A 33 -5.90 3.41 8.85
N VAL A 34 -6.04 2.89 10.06
CA VAL A 34 -6.52 1.52 10.32
C VAL A 34 -8.04 1.41 10.20
N THR A 35 -8.75 2.51 9.96
CA THR A 35 -10.21 2.50 9.82
C THR A 35 -10.67 1.77 8.56
N ASP A 36 -9.89 1.83 7.46
CA ASP A 36 -10.20 1.13 6.21
C ASP A 36 -8.98 0.48 5.54
N LEU A 37 -8.53 -0.65 6.13
CA LEU A 37 -7.50 -1.51 5.53
C LEU A 37 -7.97 -2.26 4.27
N THR A 38 -9.12 -1.93 3.67
CA THR A 38 -9.53 -2.50 2.38
C THR A 38 -9.13 -1.59 1.20
N MET A 39 -8.82 -0.33 1.48
CA MET A 39 -8.56 0.68 0.46
C MET A 39 -7.08 1.03 0.35
N ASN A 40 -6.47 1.47 1.45
CA ASN A 40 -5.10 1.96 1.45
C ASN A 40 -4.40 1.62 2.77
N VAL A 41 -3.09 1.45 2.70
CA VAL A 41 -2.23 1.31 3.89
C VAL A 41 -0.87 1.91 3.64
N ASP A 42 -0.32 2.52 4.67
CA ASP A 42 1.08 2.91 4.69
C ASP A 42 1.91 1.80 5.31
N VAL A 43 3.04 1.47 4.68
CA VAL A 43 3.97 0.46 5.18
C VAL A 43 5.38 0.99 5.29
N GLN A 44 6.02 0.67 6.40
CA GLN A 44 7.45 0.84 6.62
C GLN A 44 8.19 -0.41 6.18
N VAL A 45 9.14 -0.25 5.26
CA VAL A 45 9.89 -1.34 4.66
C VAL A 45 11.38 -1.17 4.92
N VAL A 46 12.02 -2.25 5.36
CA VAL A 46 13.48 -2.36 5.50
C VAL A 46 13.99 -3.42 4.53
N VAL A 47 14.89 -3.01 3.65
CA VAL A 47 15.50 -3.85 2.60
C VAL A 47 17.00 -3.90 2.85
N ASN A 48 17.59 -5.10 2.91
CA ASN A 48 19.05 -5.27 2.98
C ASN A 48 19.78 -4.36 4.01
N ASN A 49 19.25 -4.18 5.22
CA ASN A 49 19.76 -3.30 6.27
C ASN A 49 19.86 -1.80 5.89
N GLN A 50 19.16 -1.38 4.84
CA GLN A 50 19.05 0.04 4.48
C GLN A 50 18.08 0.77 5.43
N PRO A 51 18.15 2.12 5.49
CA PRO A 51 17.18 2.90 6.24
C PRO A 51 15.74 2.53 5.89
N SER A 52 14.87 2.50 6.90
CA SER A 52 13.45 2.29 6.69
C SER A 52 12.90 3.34 5.73
N ARG A 53 12.09 2.90 4.78
CA ARG A 53 11.36 3.76 3.85
C ARG A 53 9.88 3.49 3.92
N GLU A 54 9.11 4.52 3.66
CA GLU A 54 7.65 4.47 3.69
C GLU A 54 7.13 4.30 2.27
N LEU A 55 6.21 3.37 2.09
CA LEU A 55 5.52 3.10 0.84
C LEU A 55 4.02 3.18 1.08
N GLU A 56 3.32 3.81 0.16
CA GLU A 56 1.86 3.86 0.16
C GLU A 56 1.33 2.75 -0.74
N ILE A 57 0.41 1.94 -0.22
CA ILE A 57 -0.23 0.85 -0.95
C ILE A 57 -1.70 1.20 -1.20
N LEU A 58 -2.13 1.23 -2.46
CA LEU A 58 -3.53 1.42 -2.86
C LEU A 58 -4.09 0.16 -3.51
N SER A 59 -5.34 -0.18 -3.18
CA SER A 59 -6.06 -1.19 -3.94
C SER A 59 -6.58 -0.63 -5.27
N CYS A 60 -6.74 -1.49 -6.28
CA CYS A 60 -7.43 -1.15 -7.52
C CYS A 60 -8.85 -0.62 -7.27
N ARG A 61 -9.53 -1.08 -6.20
CA ARG A 61 -10.84 -0.58 -5.81
C ARG A 61 -10.77 0.91 -5.46
N SER A 62 -9.80 1.32 -4.65
CA SER A 62 -9.59 2.72 -4.27
C SER A 62 -9.32 3.59 -5.48
N VAL A 63 -8.48 3.12 -6.40
CA VAL A 63 -8.18 3.80 -7.65
C VAL A 63 -9.44 3.95 -8.52
N ASN A 64 -10.22 2.88 -8.66
CA ASN A 64 -11.45 2.91 -9.45
C ASN A 64 -12.49 3.87 -8.84
N THR A 65 -12.64 3.86 -7.52
CA THR A 65 -13.51 4.81 -6.81
C THR A 65 -13.08 6.25 -7.09
N TYR A 66 -11.78 6.56 -6.97
CA TYR A 66 -11.26 7.90 -7.23
C TYR A 66 -11.63 8.42 -8.64
N PHE A 67 -11.44 7.60 -9.67
CA PHE A 67 -11.73 8.00 -11.06
C PHE A 67 -13.22 8.05 -11.41
N THR A 68 -14.03 7.20 -10.77
CA THR A 68 -15.48 7.18 -11.01
C THR A 68 -16.14 8.46 -10.49
N HIS A 69 -15.64 9.01 -9.38
CA HIS A 69 -16.26 10.15 -8.70
C HIS A 69 -15.57 11.50 -9.01
N SER A 70 -14.33 11.51 -9.49
CA SER A 70 -13.67 12.76 -9.95
C SER A 70 -14.32 13.37 -11.20
N ASN A 71 -15.16 12.61 -11.91
CA ASN A 71 -15.81 13.06 -13.16
C ASN A 71 -17.28 13.46 -12.99
N ASP A 72 -17.82 13.46 -11.77
CA ASP A 72 -19.21 13.82 -11.53
C ASP A 72 -19.31 15.18 -10.79
N PRO A 73 -19.58 16.29 -11.50
CA PRO A 73 -19.71 17.60 -10.88
C PRO A 73 -21.00 17.78 -10.06
N LEU A 74 -21.84 16.74 -9.89
CA LEU A 74 -23.17 16.84 -9.28
C LEU A 74 -23.44 15.87 -8.11
N LEU A 75 -22.48 15.09 -7.65
CA LEU A 75 -22.73 14.16 -6.54
C LEU A 75 -22.72 14.89 -5.19
N GLY A 76 -23.93 15.16 -4.69
CA GLY A 76 -24.19 15.24 -3.26
C GLY A 76 -23.81 13.90 -2.63
N LEU A 77 -22.62 13.84 -2.08
CA LEU A 77 -22.05 12.66 -1.44
C LEU A 77 -22.97 12.21 -0.30
N GLU A 78 -23.46 10.97 -0.34
CA GLU A 78 -23.99 10.34 0.87
C GLU A 78 -22.86 10.21 1.90
N GLU A 79 -23.18 10.26 3.20
CA GLU A 79 -22.20 10.38 4.30
C GLU A 79 -21.10 9.28 4.26
N ASP A 80 -21.42 8.08 3.78
CA ASP A 80 -20.45 6.98 3.61
C ASP A 80 -19.44 7.21 2.47
N GLU A 81 -19.83 7.92 1.40
CA GLU A 81 -18.96 8.19 0.25
C GLU A 81 -18.05 9.40 0.48
N ALA A 82 -18.53 10.40 1.22
CA ALA A 82 -17.70 11.53 1.66
C ALA A 82 -16.55 11.07 2.56
N ALA A 83 -16.77 10.05 3.40
CA ALA A 83 -15.73 9.43 4.21
C ALA A 83 -14.67 8.74 3.33
N ILE A 84 -15.09 8.02 2.28
CA ILE A 84 -14.17 7.33 1.34
C ILE A 84 -13.28 8.35 0.60
N HIS A 85 -13.84 9.49 0.21
CA HIS A 85 -13.08 10.59 -0.42
C HIS A 85 -12.14 11.33 0.53
N ALA A 86 -12.48 11.41 1.82
CA ALA A 86 -11.63 12.02 2.84
C ALA A 86 -10.44 11.14 3.25
N ASN A 87 -10.49 9.83 2.99
CA ASN A 87 -9.54 8.85 3.50
C ASN A 87 -8.41 8.47 2.51
N ILE A 88 -8.38 9.04 1.30
CA ILE A 88 -7.18 8.93 0.44
C ILE A 88 -6.14 9.94 0.95
N LEU A 89 -5.50 9.59 2.06
CA LEU A 89 -4.39 10.33 2.64
C LEU A 89 -3.10 9.86 1.98
N THR A 90 -2.55 10.66 1.08
CA THR A 90 -1.26 10.37 0.46
C THR A 90 -0.12 10.76 1.40
N ALA A 91 0.59 9.78 1.97
CA ALA A 91 1.91 10.03 2.52
C ALA A 91 2.88 10.23 1.34
N GLY A 92 3.81 11.18 1.42
CA GLY A 92 4.68 11.60 0.30
C GLY A 92 5.72 10.58 -0.20
N GLY A 93 5.48 9.27 -0.03
CA GLY A 93 6.33 8.17 -0.47
C GLY A 93 5.97 7.60 -1.86
N PRO A 94 6.72 6.60 -2.35
CA PRO A 94 6.40 5.89 -3.58
C PRO A 94 5.05 5.17 -3.48
N LEU A 95 4.20 5.38 -4.48
CA LEU A 95 2.89 4.77 -4.59
C LEU A 95 2.96 3.38 -5.27
N ILE A 96 2.36 2.38 -4.65
CA ILE A 96 2.23 1.02 -5.19
C ILE A 96 0.75 0.65 -5.29
N ILE A 97 0.30 0.29 -6.50
CA ILE A 97 -1.07 -0.16 -6.74
C ILE A 97 -1.10 -1.68 -6.75
N VAL A 98 -1.99 -2.26 -5.94
CA VAL A 98 -2.20 -3.71 -5.81
C VAL A 98 -3.65 -4.06 -6.10
N ARG A 99 -3.93 -5.33 -6.37
CA ARG A 99 -5.30 -5.80 -6.64
C ARG A 99 -6.21 -5.60 -5.43
N GLU A 100 -5.72 -5.97 -4.25
CA GLU A 100 -6.44 -5.95 -2.97
C GLU A 100 -5.43 -5.78 -1.82
N ILE A 101 -5.87 -5.21 -0.70
CA ILE A 101 -5.03 -5.07 0.49
C ILE A 101 -5.02 -6.39 1.26
N THR A 102 -4.02 -7.21 0.97
CA THR A 102 -3.70 -8.46 1.68
C THR A 102 -2.19 -8.56 1.83
N GLY A 103 -1.71 -9.35 2.80
CA GLY A 103 -0.27 -9.53 3.02
C GLY A 103 0.48 -9.98 1.76
N GLU A 104 -0.09 -10.90 1.00
CA GLU A 104 0.52 -11.44 -0.21
C GLU A 104 0.68 -10.37 -1.30
N TRP A 105 -0.38 -9.62 -1.58
CA TRP A 105 -0.38 -8.59 -2.62
C TRP A 105 0.49 -7.40 -2.25
N ILE A 106 0.51 -7.00 -0.98
CA ILE A 106 1.42 -5.96 -0.45
C ILE A 106 2.87 -6.38 -0.72
N VAL A 107 3.27 -7.59 -0.30
CA VAL A 107 4.64 -8.08 -0.45
C VAL A 107 5.03 -8.19 -1.92
N LYS A 108 4.16 -8.75 -2.77
CA LYS A 108 4.40 -8.82 -4.22
C LYS A 108 4.55 -7.44 -4.85
N GLY A 109 3.73 -6.48 -4.43
CA GLY A 109 3.81 -5.08 -4.88
C GLY A 109 5.16 -4.45 -4.53
N ILE A 110 5.61 -4.58 -3.28
CA ILE A 110 6.90 -4.07 -2.81
C ILE A 110 8.07 -4.69 -3.58
N LEU A 111 8.05 -6.00 -3.79
CA LEU A 111 9.10 -6.70 -4.56
C LEU A 111 9.14 -6.23 -6.01
N ARG A 112 7.98 -6.04 -6.63
CA ARG A 112 7.90 -5.52 -7.99
C ARG A 112 8.44 -4.09 -8.08
N TYR A 113 8.09 -3.24 -7.13
CA TYR A 113 8.63 -1.88 -7.02
C TYR A 113 10.17 -1.91 -6.93
N LEU A 114 10.72 -2.73 -6.04
CA LEU A 114 12.16 -2.89 -5.85
C LEU A 114 12.90 -3.32 -7.13
N GLN A 115 12.35 -4.30 -7.85
CA GLN A 115 12.90 -4.75 -9.12
C GLN A 115 12.94 -3.60 -10.14
N LEU A 116 11.85 -2.84 -10.27
CA LEU A 116 11.77 -1.72 -11.21
C LEU A 116 12.72 -0.58 -10.82
N GLU A 117 12.85 -0.28 -9.54
CA GLU A 117 13.78 0.71 -9.01
C GLU A 117 15.23 0.33 -9.34
N SER A 118 15.64 -0.92 -9.07
CA SER A 118 16.97 -1.41 -9.43
C SER A 118 17.27 -1.33 -10.93
N ALA A 119 16.29 -1.64 -11.78
CA ALA A 119 16.43 -1.59 -13.23
C ALA A 119 16.67 -0.15 -13.76
N ARG A 120 16.05 0.86 -13.13
CA ARG A 120 16.26 2.28 -13.49
C ARG A 120 17.68 2.74 -13.22
N TYR A 121 18.27 2.31 -12.10
CA TYR A 121 19.66 2.66 -11.77
C TYR A 121 20.65 1.98 -12.73
N THR A 122 20.41 0.73 -13.14
CA THR A 122 21.28 0.06 -14.13
C THR A 122 21.15 0.61 -15.55
N ALA A 123 20.00 1.17 -15.92
CA ALA A 123 19.79 1.74 -17.27
C ALA A 123 20.35 3.16 -17.43
N SER A 124 20.74 3.81 -16.33
CA SER A 124 21.28 5.18 -16.30
C SER A 124 22.80 5.24 -16.08
N ALA A 125 23.46 4.08 -16.01
CA ALA A 125 24.91 3.91 -15.81
C ALA A 125 25.57 3.41 -17.09
#